data_AF-A0AA48H7L3-F1
#
_entry.id   AF-A0AA48H7L3-F1
#
_cell.length_a   1.000
_cell.length_b   1.000
_cell.length_c   1.000
_cell.angle_alpha   90.00
_cell.angle_beta   90.00
_cell.angle_gamma   90.00
#
_symmetry.space_group_name_H-M   'P 1'
#
loop_
_entity.id
_entity.type
_entity.pdbx_description
1 polymer ?
#
loop_
_entity_poly.entity_id
_entity_poly.type
_entity_poly.pdbx_seq_one_letter_code
_entity_poly.pdbx_strand_id
1 'polypeptide(L)' 'MKARVSLNLPQSLKRAAEEFAEKDGVSLNQFIALALAEKVGAVGAAQFFAERGKEGDPEWAVGFLKGRPE' A
#
# COMPACT_ATOMS: atom_id res chain seq x y z
N MET A 1 -17.31 10.38 -0.71
CA MET A 1 -17.43 10.81 -2.12
C MET A 1 -16.34 10.08 -2.91
N LYS A 2 -16.64 9.43 -4.05
CA LYS A 2 -15.60 8.78 -4.88
C LYS A 2 -15.11 9.78 -5.93
N ALA A 3 -13.81 10.05 -5.95
CA ALA A 3 -13.20 10.84 -7.03
C ALA A 3 -13.00 9.96 -8.28
N ARG A 4 -13.13 10.54 -9.47
CA ARG A 4 -12.85 9.86 -10.74
C ARG A 4 -11.60 10.47 -11.36
N VAL A 5 -10.65 9.62 -11.73
CA VAL A 5 -9.40 10.03 -12.38
C VAL A 5 -9.38 9.40 -13.77
N SER A 6 -9.19 10.21 -14.80
CA SER A 6 -8.93 9.73 -16.16
C SER A 6 -7.43 9.65 -16.39
N LEU A 7 -6.95 8.51 -16.89
CA LEU A 7 -5.54 8.25 -17.13
C LEU A 7 -5.31 7.93 -18.61
N ASN A 8 -4.26 8.52 -19.18
CA ASN A 8 -3.75 8.13 -20.49
C ASN A 8 -2.56 7.21 -20.28
N LEU A 9 -2.68 5.94 -20.68
CA LEU A 9 -1.66 4.93 -20.50
C LEU A 9 -1.12 4.49 -21.87
N PRO A 10 0.20 4.23 -22.02
CA PRO A 10 0.72 3.49 -23.16
C PRO A 10 -0.02 2.16 -23.33
N GLN A 11 -0.29 1.75 -24.57
CA GLN A 11 -1.07 0.54 -24.86
C GLN A 11 -0.45 -0.72 -24.23
N SER A 12 0.89 -0.82 -24.24
CA SER A 12 1.62 -1.92 -23.62
C SER A 12 1.40 -1.99 -22.11
N LEU A 13 1.38 -0.85 -21.43
CA LEU A 13 1.16 -0.78 -19.98
C LEU A 13 -0.28 -1.14 -19.62
N LYS A 14 -1.25 -0.63 -20.40
CA LYS A 14 -2.66 -1.01 -20.24
C LYS A 14 -2.82 -2.53 -20.37
N ARG A 15 -2.23 -3.14 -21.40
CA ARG A 15 -2.30 -4.59 -21.62
C ARG A 15 -1.71 -5.38 -20.45
N ALA A 16 -0.52 -5.00 -19.98
CA ALA A 16 0.10 -5.65 -18.83
C ALA A 16 -0.79 -5.55 -17.57
N ALA A 17 -1.36 -4.37 -17.29
CA ALA A 17 -2.25 -4.19 -16.15
C ALA A 17 -3.55 -5.02 -16.27
N GLU A 18 -4.07 -5.21 -17.49
CA GLU A 18 -5.22 -6.10 -17.73
C GLU A 18 -4.87 -7.57 -17.44
N GLU A 19 -3.71 -8.04 -17.91
CA GLU A 19 -3.23 -9.41 -17.65
C GLU A 19 -3.02 -9.68 -16.15
N PHE A 20 -2.51 -8.71 -15.39
CA PHE A 20 -2.38 -8.83 -13.93
C PHE A 20 -3.74 -8.79 -13.23
N ALA A 21 -4.62 -7.86 -13.62
CA ALA A 21 -5.97 -7.79 -13.06
C ALA A 21 -6.76 -9.08 -13.28
N GLU A 22 -6.62 -9.71 -14.45
CA GLU A 22 -7.23 -11.00 -14.77
C GLU A 22 -6.70 -12.13 -13.87
N LYS A 23 -5.38 -12.22 -13.67
CA LYS A 23 -4.75 -13.19 -12.76
C LYS A 23 -5.24 -13.04 -11.32
N ASP A 24 -5.47 -11.81 -10.88
CA ASP A 24 -5.95 -11.48 -9.55
C ASP A 24 -7.49 -11.58 -9.43
N GLY A 25 -8.21 -11.82 -10.52
CA GLY A 25 -9.67 -11.93 -10.54
C GLY A 25 -10.40 -10.61 -10.25
N VAL A 26 -9.77 -9.47 -10.54
CA VAL A 26 -10.32 -8.13 -10.28
C VAL A 26 -10.46 -7.32 -11.56
N SER A 27 -11.27 -6.26 -11.52
CA SER A 27 -11.32 -5.31 -12.64
C SER A 27 -10.03 -4.50 -12.76
N LEU A 28 -9.70 -4.04 -13.97
CA LEU A 28 -8.56 -3.14 -14.20
C LEU A 28 -8.59 -1.91 -13.28
N ASN A 29 -9.78 -1.32 -13.04
CA ASN A 29 -9.92 -0.17 -12.16
C ASN A 29 -9.58 -0.49 -10.70
N GLN A 30 -9.97 -1.69 -10.22
CA GLN A 30 -9.59 -2.14 -8.88
C GLN A 30 -8.08 -2.37 -8.81
N PHE A 31 -7.51 -3.07 -9.79
CA PHE A 31 -6.07 -3.30 -9.87
C PHE A 31 -5.28 -1.98 -9.82
N ILE A 32 -5.65 -0.98 -10.63
CA ILE A 32 -5.03 0.35 -10.62
C ILE A 32 -5.18 1.04 -9.27
N ALA A 33 -6.35 0.93 -8.63
CA ALA A 33 -6.57 1.52 -7.31
C ALA A 33 -5.71 0.86 -6.22
N LEU A 34 -5.54 -0.47 -6.26
CA LEU A 34 -4.66 -1.20 -5.35
C LEU A 34 -3.20 -0.78 -5.57
N ALA A 35 -2.71 -0.80 -6.81
CA ALA A 35 -1.35 -0.40 -7.14
C ALA A 35 -1.06 1.05 -6.71
N LEU A 36 -2.04 1.96 -6.85
CA LEU A 36 -1.91 3.33 -6.37
C LEU A 36 -1.84 3.39 -4.84
N ALA A 37 -2.69 2.64 -4.14
CA ALA A 37 -2.68 2.56 -2.68
C ALA A 37 -1.35 2.02 -2.15
N GLU A 38 -0.82 0.97 -2.78
CA GLU A 38 0.50 0.41 -2.46
C GLU A 38 1.61 1.43 -2.67
N LYS A 39 1.62 2.14 -3.81
CA LYS A 39 2.64 3.15 -4.09
C LYS A 39 2.59 4.31 -3.09
N VAL A 40 1.39 4.84 -2.81
CA VAL A 40 1.19 5.93 -1.86
C VAL A 40 1.60 5.49 -0.45
N GLY A 41 1.18 4.29 -0.03
CA GLY A 41 1.55 3.71 1.25
C GLY A 41 3.06 3.54 1.38
N ALA A 42 3.71 2.95 0.38
CA ALA A 42 5.16 2.73 0.41
C ALA A 42 5.96 4.04 0.45
N VAL A 43 5.55 5.06 -0.32
CA VAL A 43 6.21 6.37 -0.31
C VAL A 43 6.02 7.09 1.02
N GLY A 44 4.84 7.00 1.63
CA GLY A 44 4.52 7.66 2.89
C GLY A 44 4.97 6.90 4.15
N ALA A 45 5.28 5.61 4.05
CA ALA A 45 5.47 4.72 5.20
C ALA A 45 6.55 5.20 6.17
N ALA A 46 7.74 5.55 5.67
CA ALA A 46 8.85 5.96 6.52
C ALA A 46 8.50 7.21 7.35
N GLN A 47 7.90 8.22 6.71
CA GLN A 47 7.49 9.44 7.39
C GLN A 47 6.35 9.18 8.38
N PHE A 48 5.37 8.36 8.00
CA PHE A 48 4.28 7.96 8.89
C PHE A 48 4.80 7.28 10.17
N PHE A 49 5.72 6.33 10.05
CA PHE A 49 6.30 5.65 11.21
C PHE A 49 7.22 6.57 12.03
N ALA A 50 7.98 7.46 11.39
CA ALA A 50 8.79 8.44 12.08
C ALA A 50 7.94 9.40 12.92
N GLU A 51 6.84 9.90 12.38
CA GLU A 51 5.90 10.77 13.11
C GLU A 51 5.23 10.03 14.27
N ARG A 52 4.73 8.81 14.03
CA ARG A 52 4.08 8.00 15.06
C ARG A 52 5.04 7.58 16.18
N GLY A 53 6.31 7.38 15.84
CA GLY A 53 7.35 6.95 16.79
C GLY A 53 7.84 8.05 17.73
N LYS A 54 7.47 9.32 17.53
CA LYS A 54 7.94 10.45 18.36
C LYS A 54 7.60 10.31 19.85
N GLU A 55 6.46 9.71 20.14
CA GLU A 55 5.98 9.45 21.50
C GLU A 55 6.11 7.96 21.88
N GLY A 56 6.79 7.17 21.05
CA GLY A 56 6.98 5.75 21.29
C GLY A 56 8.05 5.49 22.34
N ASP A 57 7.87 4.41 23.09
CA ASP A 57 8.89 3.82 23.97
C ASP A 57 9.39 2.50 23.35
N PRO A 58 10.54 2.51 22.66
CA PRO A 58 11.10 1.32 22.05
C PRO A 58 11.48 0.25 23.07
N GLU A 59 11.88 0.64 24.27
CA GLU A 59 12.35 -0.27 25.33
C GLU A 59 11.16 -1.05 25.89
N TRP A 60 10.05 -0.35 26.17
CA TRP A 60 8.79 -0.98 26.52
C TRP A 60 8.30 -1.93 25.41
N ALA A 61 8.33 -1.50 24.15
CA ALA A 61 7.83 -2.29 23.03
C ALA A 61 8.63 -3.60 22.85
N VAL A 62 9.95 -3.53 22.95
CA VAL A 62 10.82 -4.72 22.92
C VAL A 62 10.57 -5.60 24.15
N GLY A 63 10.38 -5.02 25.33
CA GLY A 63 10.04 -5.74 26.56
C GLY A 63 8.73 -6.52 26.43
N PHE A 64 7.67 -5.88 25.90
CA PHE A 64 6.39 -6.49 25.62
C PHE A 64 6.51 -7.71 24.69
N LEU A 65 7.25 -7.55 23.58
CA LEU A 65 7.44 -8.64 22.61
C LEU A 65 8.22 -9.82 23.17
N LYS A 66 9.17 -9.59 24.08
CA LYS A 66 9.92 -10.68 24.74
C LYS A 66 9.10 -11.41 25.79
N GLY A 67 8.11 -10.75 26.39
CA GLY A 67 7.22 -11.33 27.40
C GLY A 67 6.07 -12.15 26.82
N ARG A 68 5.99 -12.33 25.50
CA ARG A 68 4.88 -13.05 24.87
C ARG A 68 4.99 -14.56 25.12
N PRO A 69 3.91 -15.24 25.57
CA PRO A 69 3.89 -16.69 25.64
C PRO A 69 3.96 -17.29 24.23
N GLU A 70 4.54 -18.49 24.14
CA GLU A 70 4.67 -19.25 22.89
C GLU A 70 3.33 -19.66 22.28
#